data_AF-A0A0Q5CYA5-F1
#
_entry.id   AF-A0A0Q5CYA5-F1
#
_cell.length_a   1.000
_cell.length_b   1.000
_cell.length_c   1.000
_cell.angle_alpha   90.00
_cell.angle_beta   90.00
_cell.angle_gamma   90.00
#
_symmetry.space_group_name_H-M   'P 1'
#
loop_
_entity.id
_entity.type
_entity.pdbx_description
1 polymer ?
#
loop_
_entity_poly.entity_id
_entity_poly.type
_entity_poly.pdbx_seq_one_letter_code
_entity_poly.pdbx_strand_id
1 'polypeptide(L)'
;MTLEHRDDDFWVDFRTFNGFFDPSRWQETKAAKDHIDEFGQAIAERDLYFTRTLGLGSNERLKVSRASMEAMVKVFFLENPAGRELGDGLIEERQQHLARALQRVAVQVKIASEPPVVSDGISDGI
;
A
#
# COMPACT_ATOMS: atom_id res chain seq x y z
N MET A 1 7.38 14.38 28.60
CA MET A 1 7.17 15.10 27.33
C MET A 1 6.17 14.29 26.51
N THR A 2 4.88 14.63 26.59
CA THR A 2 3.83 13.98 25.79
C THR A 2 3.74 14.71 24.46
N LEU A 3 4.39 14.16 23.44
CA LEU A 3 4.17 14.56 22.05
C LEU A 3 2.76 14.12 21.67
N GLU A 4 1.80 15.05 21.68
CA GLU A 4 0.52 14.86 20.99
C GLU A 4 0.82 14.68 19.50
N HIS A 5 0.70 13.45 19.01
CA HIS A 5 0.69 13.19 17.56
C HIS A 5 -0.65 13.68 17.03
N ARG A 6 -0.62 14.55 16.01
CA ARG A 6 -1.85 14.93 15.31
C ARG A 6 -2.31 13.73 14.50
N ASP A 7 -3.62 13.56 14.31
CA ASP A 7 -4.17 12.41 13.56
C ASP A 7 -3.58 12.33 12.13
N ASP A 8 -3.29 13.49 11.53
CA ASP A 8 -2.60 13.59 10.24
C ASP A 8 -1.20 12.94 10.25
N ASP A 9 -0.46 13.06 11.37
CA ASP A 9 0.90 12.51 11.51
C ASP A 9 0.87 10.97 11.50
N PHE A 10 -0.16 10.37 12.13
CA PHE A 10 -0.31 8.93 12.09
C PHE A 10 -0.46 8.41 10.66
N TRP A 11 -1.28 9.04 9.82
CA TRP A 11 -1.57 8.51 8.50
C TRP A 11 -0.36 8.55 7.56
N VAL A 12 0.53 9.52 7.76
CA VAL A 12 1.82 9.56 7.08
C VAL A 12 2.68 8.39 7.56
N ASP A 13 2.86 8.27 8.87
CA ASP A 13 3.71 7.25 9.48
C ASP A 13 3.22 5.84 9.17
N PHE A 14 1.91 5.61 9.26
CA PHE A 14 1.29 4.34 8.92
C PHE A 14 1.55 3.97 7.46
N ARG A 15 1.46 4.92 6.52
CA ARG A 15 1.74 4.64 5.11
C ARG A 15 3.19 4.24 4.90
N THR A 16 4.14 4.96 5.51
CA THR A 16 5.57 4.64 5.50
C THR A 16 5.82 3.26 6.12
N PHE A 17 5.25 2.99 7.30
CA PHE A 17 5.32 1.70 8.00
C PHE A 17 4.73 0.56 7.16
N ASN A 18 3.58 0.77 6.53
CA ASN A 18 2.92 -0.24 5.70
C ASN A 18 3.71 -0.54 4.41
N GLY A 19 4.60 0.36 3.99
CA GLY A 19 5.54 0.16 2.88
C GLY A 19 6.47 -1.05 3.08
N PHE A 20 6.76 -1.43 4.32
CA PHE A 20 7.67 -2.54 4.64
C PHE A 20 7.07 -3.94 4.45
N PHE A 21 5.75 -4.07 4.34
CA PHE A 21 5.06 -5.37 4.46
C PHE A 21 4.47 -5.89 3.16
N ASP A 22 5.28 -6.09 2.13
CA ASP A 22 4.81 -6.56 0.80
C ASP A 22 5.03 -8.07 0.63
N PRO A 23 4.06 -8.87 0.13
CA PRO A 23 2.68 -8.53 -0.27
C PRO A 23 1.67 -8.46 0.89
N SER A 24 2.10 -8.81 2.10
CA SER A 24 1.24 -8.94 3.28
C SER A 24 0.95 -7.59 3.97
N ARG A 25 0.42 -6.61 3.25
CA ARG A 25 0.21 -5.27 3.80
C ARG A 25 -0.93 -5.25 4.81
N TRP A 26 -0.86 -4.29 5.73
CA TRP A 26 -1.99 -3.94 6.58
C TRP A 26 -3.12 -3.34 5.74
N GLN A 27 -4.34 -3.77 6.04
CA GLN A 27 -5.58 -3.32 5.43
C GLN A 27 -6.46 -2.67 6.48
N GLU A 28 -6.97 -1.49 6.15
CA GLU A 28 -7.99 -0.81 6.93
C GLU A 28 -9.34 -1.54 6.78
N THR A 29 -10.05 -1.73 7.88
CA THR A 29 -11.34 -2.42 7.89
C THR A 29 -12.27 -1.78 8.92
N LYS A 30 -13.56 -1.69 8.60
CA LYS A 30 -14.59 -1.27 9.59
C LYS A 30 -15.17 -2.48 10.29
N ALA A 31 -15.27 -2.40 11.62
CA ALA A 31 -15.83 -3.46 12.44
C ALA A 31 -17.34 -3.60 12.20
N ALA A 32 -17.80 -4.82 11.93
CA ALA A 32 -19.23 -5.12 11.82
C ALA A 32 -19.88 -5.52 13.16
N LYS A 33 -19.06 -5.75 14.19
CA LYS A 33 -19.46 -6.09 15.55
C LYS A 33 -18.29 -5.85 16.51
N ASP A 34 -18.60 -5.77 17.80
CA ASP A 34 -17.60 -5.69 18.86
C ASP A 34 -16.67 -6.91 18.86
N HIS A 35 -15.38 -6.67 19.04
CA HIS A 35 -14.37 -7.70 19.25
C HIS A 35 -13.14 -7.13 19.96
N ILE A 36 -12.23 -8.03 20.35
CA ILE A 36 -10.96 -7.68 20.97
C ILE A 36 -9.84 -7.91 19.96
N ASP A 37 -8.86 -7.03 19.97
CA ASP A 37 -7.67 -7.10 19.14
C ASP A 37 -6.59 -8.04 19.72
N GLU A 38 -5.51 -8.28 18.98
CA GLU A 38 -4.43 -9.20 19.42
C GLU A 38 -3.70 -8.76 20.71
N PHE A 39 -3.90 -7.50 21.14
CA PHE A 39 -3.27 -6.91 22.33
C PHE A 39 -4.25 -6.68 23.48
N GLY A 40 -5.49 -7.16 23.36
CA GLY A 40 -6.51 -7.01 24.40
C GLY A 40 -7.28 -5.69 24.35
N GLN A 41 -7.08 -4.85 23.32
CA GLN A 41 -7.86 -3.62 23.15
C GLN A 41 -9.22 -3.91 22.54
N ALA A 42 -10.24 -3.20 23.01
CA ALA A 42 -11.58 -3.29 22.44
C ALA A 42 -11.65 -2.60 21.07
N ILE A 43 -12.37 -3.22 20.14
CA ILE A 43 -12.78 -2.67 18.85
C ILE A 43 -14.31 -2.71 18.85
N ALA A 44 -14.95 -1.55 18.95
CA ALA A 44 -16.41 -1.48 18.94
C ALA A 44 -16.97 -1.62 17.52
N GLU A 45 -18.25 -1.91 17.39
CA GLU A 45 -18.96 -1.87 16.12
C GLU A 45 -18.73 -0.51 15.44
N ARG A 46 -18.47 -0.55 14.13
CA ARG A 46 -18.19 0.60 13.26
C ARG A 46 -16.84 1.28 13.46
N ASP A 47 -16.06 0.87 14.46
CA ASP A 47 -14.68 1.33 14.60
C ASP A 47 -13.81 0.90 13.41
N LEU A 48 -12.79 1.71 13.14
CA LEU A 48 -11.74 1.36 12.22
C LEU A 48 -10.70 0.49 12.93
N TYR A 49 -10.32 -0.62 12.30
CA TYR A 49 -9.24 -1.49 12.75
C TYR A 49 -8.40 -1.95 11.56
N PHE A 50 -7.25 -2.55 11.85
CA PHE A 50 -6.28 -2.95 10.83
C PHE A 50 -6.11 -4.46 10.83
N THR A 51 -6.06 -5.04 9.64
CA THR A 51 -5.85 -6.47 9.46
C THR A 51 -4.65 -6.77 8.60
N ARG A 52 -3.99 -7.90 8.87
CA ARG A 52 -2.87 -8.37 8.06
C ARG A 52 -2.85 -9.89 8.03
N THR A 53 -2.76 -10.46 6.83
CA THR A 53 -2.61 -11.91 6.63
C THR A 53 -1.18 -12.35 6.96
N LEU A 54 -1.03 -13.43 7.73
CA LEU A 54 0.26 -14.01 8.05
C LEU A 54 0.61 -15.16 7.08
N GLY A 55 1.72 -15.02 6.35
CA GLY A 55 2.22 -16.08 5.46
C GLY A 55 1.44 -16.24 4.13
N LEU A 56 2.04 -16.98 3.20
CA LEU A 56 1.45 -17.28 1.89
C LEU A 56 0.52 -18.50 2.04
N GLY A 57 -0.79 -18.26 2.15
CA GLY A 57 -1.81 -19.32 2.10
C GLY A 57 -2.41 -19.74 3.45
N SER A 58 -2.08 -19.05 4.55
CA SER A 58 -2.80 -19.25 5.81
C SER A 58 -4.09 -18.40 5.82
N ASN A 59 -5.12 -18.88 6.52
CA ASN A 59 -6.30 -18.09 6.85
C ASN A 59 -6.07 -17.21 8.10
N GLU A 60 -4.85 -17.18 8.65
CA GLU A 60 -4.55 -16.42 9.85
C GLU A 60 -4.44 -14.93 9.51
N ARG A 61 -5.20 -14.13 10.25
CA ARG A 61 -5.21 -12.68 10.14
C ARG A 61 -4.99 -12.08 11.51
N LEU A 62 -3.97 -11.24 11.63
CA LEU A 62 -3.85 -10.36 12.78
C LEU A 62 -4.91 -9.27 12.68
N LYS A 63 -5.50 -8.91 13.81
CA LYS A 63 -6.43 -7.79 13.95
C LYS A 63 -5.95 -6.87 15.05
N VAL A 64 -5.70 -5.61 14.71
CA VAL A 64 -5.23 -4.62 15.67
C VAL A 64 -6.14 -3.41 15.64
N SER A 65 -6.51 -2.91 16.82
CA SER A 65 -7.28 -1.68 16.96
C SER A 65 -6.50 -0.48 16.43
N ARG A 66 -7.16 0.66 16.24
CA ARG A 66 -6.52 1.93 15.91
C ARG A 66 -5.43 2.29 16.92
N ALA A 67 -5.73 2.21 18.21
CA ALA A 67 -4.80 2.54 19.28
C ALA A 67 -3.56 1.62 19.28
N SER A 68 -3.77 0.31 19.11
CA SER A 68 -2.65 -0.64 18.99
C SER A 68 -1.78 -0.37 17.76
N MET A 69 -2.39 -0.04 16.61
CA MET A 69 -1.65 0.33 15.41
C MET A 69 -0.83 1.61 15.60
N GLU A 70 -1.38 2.64 16.24
CA GLU A 70 -0.63 3.86 16.58
C GLU A 70 0.58 3.54 17.45
N ALA A 71 0.40 2.72 18.48
CA ALA A 71 1.49 2.29 19.34
C ALA A 71 2.57 1.52 18.56
N MET A 72 2.17 0.59 17.68
CA MET A 72 3.11 -0.16 16.84
C MET A 72 3.92 0.74 15.92
N VAL A 73 3.24 1.64 15.19
CA VAL A 73 3.88 2.59 14.28
C VAL A 73 4.83 3.52 15.04
N LYS A 74 4.38 4.03 16.19
CA LYS A 74 5.20 4.91 17.03
C LYS A 74 6.45 4.21 17.55
N VAL A 75 6.31 2.99 18.09
CA VAL A 75 7.45 2.21 18.58
C VAL A 75 8.41 1.89 17.43
N PHE A 76 7.89 1.50 16.26
CA PHE A 76 8.72 1.19 15.10
C PHE A 76 9.63 2.36 14.70
N PHE A 77 9.11 3.58 14.63
CA PHE A 77 9.90 4.75 14.26
C PHE A 77 10.68 5.39 15.41
N LEU A 78 10.24 5.23 16.66
CA LEU A 78 11.01 5.67 17.83
C LEU A 78 12.31 4.85 17.94
N GLU A 79 12.20 3.53 17.79
CA GLU A 79 13.33 2.61 17.89
C GLU A 79 14.18 2.58 16.61
N ASN A 80 13.63 3.06 15.49
CA ASN A 80 14.33 3.05 14.21
C ASN A 80 14.10 4.34 13.40
N PRO A 81 14.78 5.44 13.75
CA PRO A 81 14.64 6.72 13.05
C PRO A 81 14.98 6.61 11.55
N ALA A 82 16.00 5.82 11.21
CA ALA A 82 16.40 5.53 9.83
C ALA A 82 15.31 4.77 9.05
N GLY A 83 14.39 4.10 9.75
CA GLY A 83 13.24 3.43 9.15
C GLY A 83 12.30 4.37 8.40
N ARG A 84 12.24 5.66 8.75
CA ARG A 84 11.41 6.62 8.00
C ARG A 84 11.95 6.83 6.58
N GLU A 85 13.22 7.18 6.46
CA GLU A 85 13.88 7.42 5.18
C GLU A 85 13.85 6.18 4.27
N LEU A 86 14.10 5.00 4.85
CA LEU A 86 14.00 3.73 4.11
C LEU A 86 12.59 3.44 3.61
N GLY A 87 11.58 3.68 4.44
CA GLY A 87 10.18 3.43 4.07
C GLY A 87 9.71 4.36 2.94
N ASP A 88 10.09 5.63 3.01
CA ASP A 88 9.75 6.62 1.99
C ASP A 88 10.44 6.28 0.66
N GLY A 89 11.71 5.87 0.70
CA GLY A 89 12.43 5.39 -0.49
C GLY A 89 11.78 4.17 -1.15
N LEU A 90 11.31 3.19 -0.36
CA LEU A 90 10.58 2.03 -0.89
C LEU A 90 9.24 2.40 -1.52
N ILE A 91 8.55 3.42 -1.00
CA ILE A 91 7.31 3.94 -1.60
C ILE A 91 7.63 4.60 -2.94
N GLU A 92 8.64 5.45 -2.98
CA GLU A 92 9.04 6.16 -4.20
C GLU A 92 9.48 5.18 -5.30
N GLU A 93 10.32 4.21 -4.98
CA GLU A 93 10.76 3.17 -5.92
C GLU A 93 9.57 2.44 -6.55
N ARG A 94 8.57 2.08 -5.73
CA ARG A 94 7.34 1.43 -6.23
C ARG A 94 6.51 2.34 -7.12
N GLN A 95 6.37 3.62 -6.76
CA GLN A 95 5.66 4.59 -7.60
C GLN A 95 6.34 4.74 -8.96
N GLN A 96 7.68 4.80 -8.98
CA GLN A 96 8.45 4.83 -10.22
C GLN A 96 8.27 3.55 -11.05
N HIS A 97 8.30 2.37 -10.41
CA HIS A 97 8.02 1.10 -11.07
C HIS A 97 6.61 1.05 -11.68
N LEU A 98 5.59 1.51 -10.94
CA LEU A 98 4.21 1.58 -11.41
C LEU A 98 4.08 2.55 -12.60
N ALA A 99 4.67 3.73 -12.52
CA ALA A 99 4.66 4.71 -13.60
C ALA A 99 5.28 4.14 -14.89
N ARG A 100 6.41 3.44 -14.79
CA ARG A 100 7.06 2.77 -15.93
C ARG A 100 6.19 1.64 -16.49
N ALA A 101 5.52 0.86 -15.65
CA ALA A 101 4.62 -0.21 -16.10
C ALA A 101 3.42 0.37 -16.85
N LEU A 102 2.79 1.43 -16.34
CA LEU A 102 1.67 2.12 -16.99
C LEU A 102 2.07 2.72 -18.34
N GLN A 103 3.27 3.32 -18.45
CA GLN A 103 3.78 3.82 -19.72
C GLN A 103 3.90 2.72 -20.77
N ARG A 104 4.40 1.53 -20.40
CA ARG A 104 4.51 0.38 -21.32
C ARG A 104 3.14 -0.07 -21.83
N VAL A 105 2.14 -0.13 -20.96
CA VAL A 105 0.76 -0.49 -21.33
C VAL A 105 0.18 0.57 -22.27
N ALA A 106 0.35 1.85 -21.96
CA ALA A 106 -0.14 2.95 -22.80
C ALA A 106 0.45 2.92 -24.22
N VAL A 107 1.75 2.61 -24.36
CA VAL A 107 2.40 2.42 -25.67
C VAL A 107 1.80 1.25 -26.43
N GLN A 108 1.55 0.10 -25.78
CA GLN A 108 0.95 -1.07 -26.43
C GLN A 108 -0.48 -0.79 -26.91
N VAL A 109 -1.28 -0.08 -26.12
CA VAL A 109 -2.65 0.32 -26.51
C VAL A 109 -2.62 1.27 -27.72
N LYS A 110 -1.65 2.19 -27.77
CA LYS A 110 -1.48 3.10 -28.92
C LYS A 110 -1.12 2.35 -30.21
N ILE A 111 -0.18 1.39 -30.13
CA ILE A 111 0.22 0.57 -31.29
C ILE A 111 -0.96 -0.29 -31.79
N ALA A 112 -1.81 -0.81 -30.89
CA ALA A 112 -2.98 -1.60 -31.27
C ALA A 112 -4.14 -0.77 -31.86
N SER A 113 -4.11 0.56 -31.73
CA SER A 113 -5.18 1.46 -32.19
C SER A 113 -4.83 2.25 -33.46
N GLU A 114 -3.59 2.14 -33.97
CA GLU A 114 -3.22 2.70 -35.27
C GLU A 114 -3.54 1.68 -36.38
N PRO A 115 -4.32 2.04 -37.42
CA PRO A 115 -4.60 1.14 -38.52
C PRO A 115 -3.30 0.81 -39.27
N PRO A 116 -3.15 -0.42 -39.80
CA PRO A 116 -1.94 -0.79 -40.52
C PRO A 116 -1.74 0.19 -41.68
N VAL A 117 -0.55 0.81 -41.73
CA VAL A 117 -0.12 1.60 -42.87
C VAL A 117 0.02 0.62 -44.04
N VAL A 118 -1.02 0.51 -44.85
CA VAL A 118 -0.96 -0.17 -46.14
C VAL A 118 -0.04 0.68 -47.01
N SER A 119 1.23 0.27 -47.12
CA SER A 119 2.12 0.83 -48.13
C SER A 119 1.61 0.34 -49.49
N ASP A 120 0.86 1.17 -50.19
CA ASP A 120 0.51 0.91 -51.59
C ASP A 120 1.82 0.80 -52.39
N GLY A 121 2.18 -0.44 -52.70
CA GLY A 121 3.23 -0.74 -53.66
C GLY A 121 2.81 -0.17 -55.01
N ILE A 122 3.47 0.91 -55.42
CA ILE A 122 3.41 1.44 -56.78
C ILE A 122 3.90 0.32 -57.71
N SER A 123 2.95 -0.34 -58.35
CA SER A 123 3.21 -1.24 -59.46
C SER A 123 3.42 -0.39 -60.70
N ASP A 124 4.67 -0.06 -61.00
CA ASP A 124 5.04 0.49 -62.31
C ASP A 124 4.73 -0.56 -63.38
N GLY A 125 3.78 -0.23 -64.25
CA GLY A 125 3.36 -1.04 -65.39
C GLY A 125 4.44 -1.09 -66.48
N ILE A 126 4.59 -2.28 -67.07
CA ILE A 126 5.28 -2.53 -68.34
C ILE A 126 4.24 -3.11 -69.30
#